data_AF-A0A3P6FGN7-F1
#
_entry.id   AF-A0A3P6FGN7-F1
#
_cell.length_a   1.000
_cell.length_b   1.000
_cell.length_c   1.000
_cell.angle_alpha   90.00
_cell.angle_beta   90.00
_cell.angle_gamma   90.00
#
_symmetry.space_group_name_H-M   'P 1'
#
loop_
_entity.id
_entity.type
_entity.pdbx_description
1 polymer ?
#
loop_
_entity_poly.entity_id
_entity_poly.type
_entity_poly.pdbx_seq_one_letter_code
_entity_poly.pdbx_strand_id
1 'polypeptide(L)'
;MVKSTVVDSQTGKSKDRTPLRALIIQGANKLRDKIIKTIEKRIADYTFIPADHGEGLQVLYYEEGQKYDPHYDYFVDEFNTKNGGQRMATMLLYLKTLNSKYRSDVEEGGETVFPTANMSFSSVPWYNELSECGKKGLSVKPRMGDALLFWSMRPDATLDPSSLHGGCPVIRGNKWSSTKWMHVGEYKI
;
A
#
# COMPACT_ATOMS: atom_id res chain seq x y z
N MET A 1 15.75 -1.81 -10.01
CA MET A 1 14.70 -2.40 -9.15
C MET A 1 15.37 -3.35 -8.18
N VAL A 2 14.97 -3.32 -6.91
CA VAL A 2 15.49 -4.20 -5.83
C VAL A 2 14.34 -5.08 -5.32
N LYS A 3 14.65 -6.15 -4.59
CA LYS A 3 13.60 -6.95 -3.93
C LYS A 3 12.88 -6.08 -2.89
N SER A 4 11.56 -6.20 -2.82
CA SER A 4 10.76 -5.58 -1.75
C SER A 4 10.99 -6.30 -0.42
N THR A 5 10.95 -5.55 0.67
CA THR A 5 11.05 -6.06 2.03
C THR A 5 9.87 -5.59 2.89
N VAL A 6 9.66 -6.28 4.01
CA VAL A 6 8.65 -5.94 5.03
C VAL A 6 9.32 -5.93 6.39
N VAL A 7 8.89 -5.04 7.28
CA VAL A 7 9.27 -5.12 8.69
C VAL A 7 8.46 -6.25 9.35
N ASP A 8 9.17 -7.24 9.88
CA ASP A 8 8.58 -8.34 10.60
C ASP A 8 7.96 -7.84 11.92
N SER A 9 6.68 -8.11 12.13
CA SER A 9 5.92 -7.58 13.27
C SER A 9 6.28 -8.21 14.62
N GLN A 10 7.06 -9.29 14.65
CA GLN A 10 7.52 -9.90 15.90
C GLN A 10 8.95 -9.47 16.26
N THR A 11 9.80 -9.27 15.25
CA THR A 11 11.24 -9.06 15.43
C THR A 11 11.71 -7.65 15.06
N GLY A 12 10.88 -6.85 14.38
CA GLY A 12 11.25 -5.53 13.84
C GLY A 12 12.27 -5.59 12.70
N LYS A 13 12.67 -6.78 12.26
CA LYS A 13 13.69 -6.95 11.22
C LYS A 13 13.07 -6.94 9.83
N SER A 14 13.80 -6.37 8.87
CA SER A 14 13.45 -6.45 7.46
C SER A 14 13.55 -7.90 6.96
N LYS A 15 12.48 -8.41 6.34
CA LYS A 15 12.41 -9.77 5.75
C LYS A 15 12.14 -9.67 4.25
N ASP A 16 12.98 -10.32 3.45
CA ASP A 16 12.74 -10.53 2.02
C ASP A 16 11.47 -11.37 1.81
N ARG A 17 10.65 -11.03 0.82
CA ARG A 17 9.50 -11.85 0.43
C ARG A 17 9.62 -12.36 -1.01
N THR A 18 8.60 -13.12 -1.45
CA THR A 18 8.29 -13.54 -2.85
C THR A 18 8.89 -12.54 -3.85
N PRO A 19 9.40 -12.92 -5.04
CA PRO A 19 10.25 -12.06 -5.88
C PRO A 19 9.53 -10.82 -6.46
N LEU A 20 9.13 -9.92 -5.57
CA LEU A 20 8.48 -8.65 -5.78
C LEU A 20 9.58 -7.64 -6.06
N ARG A 21 9.41 -6.89 -7.13
CA ARG A 21 10.32 -5.81 -7.47
C ARG A 21 9.76 -4.51 -6.90
N ALA A 22 10.57 -3.84 -6.08
CA ALA A 22 10.31 -2.51 -5.56
C ALA A 22 11.20 -1.47 -6.24
N LEU A 23 10.63 -0.30 -6.45
CA LEU A 23 11.33 0.92 -6.81
C LEU A 23 10.84 2.03 -5.89
N ILE A 24 11.72 2.55 -5.05
CA ILE A 24 11.43 3.78 -4.29
C ILE A 24 11.69 4.97 -5.22
N ILE A 25 10.69 5.82 -5.37
CA ILE A 25 10.78 7.04 -6.15
C ILE A 25 11.00 8.20 -5.19
N GLN A 26 12.24 8.68 -5.14
CA GLN A 26 12.63 9.91 -4.49
C GLN A 26 13.13 10.90 -5.56
N GLY A 27 12.86 12.19 -5.37
CA GLY A 27 13.01 13.25 -6.37
C GLY A 27 14.39 13.29 -7.04
N ALA A 28 14.49 12.82 -8.29
CA ALA A 28 15.76 12.72 -9.02
C ALA A 28 15.77 13.39 -10.41
N ASN A 29 14.66 14.02 -10.85
CA ASN A 29 14.59 14.76 -12.12
C ASN A 29 13.51 15.86 -12.03
N LYS A 30 13.81 17.10 -12.45
CA LYS A 30 12.91 18.28 -12.32
C LYS A 30 11.46 18.07 -12.80
N LEU A 31 11.24 17.38 -13.93
CA LEU A 31 9.87 17.12 -14.44
C LEU A 31 9.16 16.01 -13.67
N ARG A 32 9.90 14.94 -13.33
CA ARG A 32 9.43 13.88 -12.44
C ARG A 32 9.05 14.45 -11.07
N ASP A 33 9.84 15.40 -10.59
CA ASP A 33 9.62 16.13 -9.35
C ASP A 33 8.28 16.86 -9.34
N LYS A 34 7.91 17.54 -10.43
CA LYS A 34 6.64 18.28 -10.50
C LYS A 34 5.42 17.35 -10.43
N ILE A 35 5.45 16.24 -11.14
CA ILE A 35 4.34 15.26 -11.13
C ILE A 35 4.22 14.62 -9.75
N ILE A 36 5.35 14.15 -9.19
CA ILE A 36 5.37 13.53 -7.86
C ILE A 36 4.89 14.52 -6.80
N LYS A 37 5.40 15.75 -6.79
CA LYS A 37 4.93 16.82 -5.88
C LYS A 37 3.44 17.11 -6.02
N THR A 38 2.89 17.04 -7.24
CA THR A 38 1.45 17.23 -7.46
C THR A 38 0.64 16.07 -6.86
N ILE A 39 1.12 14.83 -6.99
CA ILE A 39 0.49 13.65 -6.38
C ILE A 39 0.57 13.75 -4.85
N GLU A 40 1.74 14.04 -4.29
CA GLU A 40 1.94 14.16 -2.84
C GLU A 40 1.12 15.30 -2.25
N LYS A 41 1.03 16.44 -2.94
CA LYS A 41 0.13 17.53 -2.54
C LYS A 41 -1.33 17.08 -2.53
N ARG A 42 -1.79 16.34 -3.54
CA ARG A 42 -3.17 15.85 -3.60
C ARG A 42 -3.46 14.85 -2.48
N ILE A 43 -2.50 13.99 -2.15
CA ILE A 43 -2.60 13.08 -1.01
C ILE A 43 -2.75 13.91 0.27
N ALA A 44 -1.88 14.90 0.48
CA ALA A 44 -1.93 15.77 1.65
C ALA A 44 -3.26 16.53 1.77
N ASP A 45 -3.77 17.07 0.65
CA ASP A 45 -5.05 17.79 0.62
C ASP A 45 -6.24 16.86 0.96
N TYR A 46 -6.17 15.55 0.66
CA TYR A 46 -7.24 14.57 0.94
C TYR A 46 -7.15 13.98 2.34
N THR A 47 -5.93 13.74 2.84
CA THR A 47 -5.71 13.12 4.15
C THR A 47 -5.63 14.14 5.28
N PHE A 48 -5.48 15.42 4.95
CA PHE A 48 -5.14 16.51 5.88
C PHE A 48 -3.81 16.28 6.62
N ILE A 49 -2.93 15.43 6.09
CA ILE A 49 -1.57 15.20 6.61
C ILE A 49 -0.58 15.95 5.73
N PRO A 50 0.33 16.77 6.29
CA PRO A 50 1.34 17.48 5.51
C PRO A 50 2.20 16.55 4.64
N ALA A 51 2.58 17.02 3.44
CA ALA A 51 3.29 16.18 2.46
C ALA A 51 4.69 15.73 2.94
N ASP A 52 5.32 16.53 3.79
CA ASP A 52 6.62 16.29 4.44
C ASP A 52 6.55 15.29 5.60
N HIS A 53 5.36 14.83 6.01
CA HIS A 53 5.22 13.67 6.89
C HIS A 53 5.31 12.35 6.13
N GLY A 54 5.33 12.38 4.79
CA GLY A 54 5.25 11.19 3.97
C GLY A 54 6.61 10.71 3.45
N GLU A 55 6.87 9.41 3.54
CA GLU A 55 8.02 8.78 2.87
C GLU A 55 7.95 8.94 1.34
N GLY A 56 9.05 8.69 0.64
CA GLY A 56 9.01 8.66 -0.84
C GLY A 56 8.03 7.61 -1.38
N LEU A 57 7.40 7.88 -2.52
CA LEU A 57 6.46 6.93 -3.15
C LEU A 57 7.17 5.62 -3.49
N GLN A 58 6.70 4.50 -2.92
CA GLN A 58 7.21 3.18 -3.23
C GLN A 58 6.36 2.53 -4.31
N VAL A 59 6.94 2.18 -5.45
CA VAL A 59 6.26 1.46 -6.53
C VAL A 59 6.59 -0.03 -6.45
N LEU A 60 5.54 -0.86 -6.50
CA LEU A 60 5.62 -2.31 -6.46
C LEU A 60 5.02 -2.90 -7.75
N TYR A 61 5.67 -3.96 -8.24
CA TYR A 61 5.23 -4.76 -9.37
C TYR A 61 5.05 -6.21 -8.94
N TYR A 62 3.90 -6.79 -9.33
CA TYR A 62 3.53 -8.17 -9.08
C TYR A 62 3.24 -8.87 -10.41
N GLU A 63 3.94 -9.97 -10.65
CA GLU A 63 3.65 -10.94 -11.71
C GLU A 63 2.57 -11.94 -11.25
N GLU A 64 2.05 -12.74 -12.18
CA GLU A 64 1.15 -13.84 -11.87
C GLU A 64 1.74 -14.78 -10.79
N GLY A 65 0.90 -15.20 -9.86
CA GLY A 65 1.26 -15.97 -8.66
C GLY A 65 1.89 -15.16 -7.53
N GLN A 66 2.40 -13.95 -7.80
CA GLN A 66 3.03 -13.13 -6.75
C GLN A 66 1.99 -12.49 -5.83
N LYS A 67 2.33 -12.44 -4.54
CA LYS A 67 1.48 -11.95 -3.45
C LYS A 67 2.31 -11.20 -2.41
N TYR A 68 1.60 -10.51 -1.52
CA TYR A 68 2.16 -9.92 -0.30
C TYR A 68 1.40 -10.47 0.91
N ASP A 69 2.06 -11.24 1.77
CA ASP A 69 1.39 -11.82 2.94
C ASP A 69 0.87 -10.73 3.89
N PRO A 70 -0.19 -11.00 4.67
CA PRO A 70 -0.71 -10.04 5.63
C PRO A 70 0.37 -9.47 6.55
N HIS A 71 0.31 -8.16 6.77
CA HIS A 71 1.28 -7.39 7.56
C HIS A 71 0.65 -6.08 8.04
N TYR A 72 1.37 -5.40 8.93
CA TYR A 72 1.07 -4.05 9.35
C TYR A 72 2.05 -3.08 8.71
N ASP A 73 1.57 -1.88 8.40
CA ASP A 73 2.44 -0.79 7.94
C ASP A 73 3.10 -0.05 9.11
N TYR A 74 2.53 -0.13 10.31
CA TYR A 74 3.14 0.43 11.49
C TYR A 74 4.38 -0.36 11.93
N PHE A 75 5.32 0.32 12.58
CA PHE A 75 6.49 -0.28 13.18
C PHE A 75 6.19 -0.80 14.59
N VAL A 76 6.84 -1.91 14.93
CA VAL A 76 6.85 -2.47 16.29
C VAL A 76 8.15 -2.16 17.04
N ASP A 77 9.16 -1.65 16.33
CA ASP A 77 10.47 -1.33 16.88
C ASP A 77 10.69 0.18 17.00
N GLU A 78 11.52 0.57 17.98
CA GLU A 78 11.84 1.97 18.22
C GLU A 78 12.74 2.58 17.14
N PHE A 79 13.53 1.76 16.43
CA PHE A 79 14.51 2.26 15.46
C PHE A 79 13.84 2.95 14.28
N ASN A 80 12.83 2.31 13.67
CA ASN A 80 12.11 2.85 12.53
C ASN A 80 11.22 4.05 12.90
N THR A 81 10.83 4.19 14.17
CA THR A 81 10.06 5.36 14.64
C THR A 81 10.89 6.63 14.85
N LYS A 82 12.23 6.57 14.77
CA LYS A 82 13.09 7.75 15.02
C LYS A 82 12.90 8.88 14.01
N ASN A 83 12.52 8.55 12.77
CA ASN A 83 12.28 9.53 11.71
C ASN A 83 10.78 9.66 11.45
N GLY A 84 10.21 10.84 11.69
CA GLY A 84 8.77 11.08 11.56
C GLY A 84 7.87 10.43 12.60
N GLY A 85 8.37 9.52 13.45
CA GLY A 85 7.53 8.77 14.37
C GLY A 85 6.85 7.58 13.69
N GLN A 86 5.70 7.17 14.23
CA GLN A 86 4.95 6.04 13.71
C GLN A 86 4.25 6.37 12.37
N ARG A 87 4.14 5.38 11.48
CA ARG A 87 3.30 5.46 10.29
C ARG A 87 1.83 5.41 10.73
N MET A 88 1.12 6.50 10.54
CA MET A 88 -0.27 6.65 10.97
C MET A 88 -1.26 6.25 9.89
N ALA A 89 -0.91 6.44 8.62
CA ALA A 89 -1.80 6.19 7.49
C ALA A 89 -1.02 5.74 6.26
N THR A 90 -1.74 5.00 5.41
CA THR A 90 -1.24 4.51 4.13
C THR A 90 -2.20 4.89 3.03
N MET A 91 -1.67 5.48 1.95
CA MET A 91 -2.37 5.63 0.68
C MET A 91 -1.78 4.66 -0.33
N LEU A 92 -2.57 3.69 -0.79
CA LEU A 92 -2.21 2.73 -1.83
C LEU A 92 -2.90 3.10 -3.15
N LEU A 93 -2.09 3.47 -4.15
CA LEU A 93 -2.53 3.83 -5.49
C LEU A 93 -2.45 2.62 -6.40
N TYR A 94 -3.54 2.31 -7.13
CA TYR A 94 -3.52 1.28 -8.18
C TYR A 94 -3.13 1.90 -9.52
N LEU A 95 -1.99 1.48 -10.06
CA LEU A 95 -1.41 2.04 -11.28
C LEU A 95 -1.74 1.18 -12.51
N LYS A 96 -1.57 1.77 -13.71
CA LYS A 96 -1.57 1.03 -14.98
C LYS A 96 -0.27 1.23 -15.74
N THR A 97 0.01 0.31 -16.65
CA THR A 97 0.96 0.52 -17.74
C THR A 97 0.32 1.35 -18.86
N LEU A 98 1.10 2.21 -19.52
CA LEU A 98 0.61 3.14 -20.55
C LEU A 98 0.01 2.43 -21.78
N ASN A 99 0.39 1.17 -22.03
CA ASN A 99 -0.05 0.41 -23.20
C ASN A 99 -1.31 -0.43 -22.94
N SER A 100 -1.88 -0.35 -21.74
CA SER A 100 -3.09 -1.11 -21.40
C SER A 100 -4.33 -0.48 -22.01
N LYS A 101 -5.08 -1.27 -22.79
CA LYS A 101 -6.40 -0.93 -23.32
C LYS A 101 -7.49 -1.02 -22.23
N TYR A 102 -7.23 -1.72 -21.14
CA TYR A 102 -8.19 -1.97 -20.06
C TYR A 102 -8.08 -0.97 -18.90
N ARG A 103 -9.11 -0.92 -18.05
CA ARG A 103 -9.13 -0.12 -16.81
C ARG A 103 -8.32 -0.75 -15.66
N SER A 104 -7.74 -1.93 -15.85
CA SER A 104 -6.79 -2.54 -14.91
C SER A 104 -5.93 -3.52 -15.70
N ASP A 105 -4.65 -3.61 -15.34
CA ASP A 105 -3.76 -4.68 -15.83
C ASP A 105 -3.94 -5.97 -15.03
N VAL A 106 -4.72 -5.92 -13.96
CA VAL A 106 -5.13 -7.10 -13.18
C VAL A 106 -6.51 -7.52 -13.66
N GLU A 107 -6.57 -8.67 -14.32
CA GLU A 107 -7.82 -9.27 -14.79
C GLU A 107 -8.47 -10.11 -13.70
N GLU A 108 -7.66 -10.82 -12.92
CA GLU A 108 -8.11 -11.71 -11.84
C GLU A 108 -7.12 -11.73 -10.66
N GLY A 109 -7.64 -11.74 -9.43
CA GLY A 109 -6.85 -11.70 -8.20
C GLY A 109 -6.28 -10.31 -7.89
N GLY A 110 -5.14 -10.27 -7.20
CA GLY A 110 -4.40 -9.03 -6.91
C GLY A 110 -5.10 -8.07 -5.94
N GLU A 111 -6.15 -8.51 -5.25
CA GLU A 111 -6.90 -7.69 -4.29
C GLU A 111 -6.04 -7.24 -3.12
N THR A 112 -6.37 -6.10 -2.54
CA THR A 112 -5.85 -5.72 -1.21
C THR A 112 -6.87 -6.18 -0.18
N VAL A 113 -6.50 -7.15 0.66
CA VAL A 113 -7.38 -7.83 1.62
C VAL A 113 -7.05 -7.42 3.06
N PHE A 114 -8.09 -7.15 3.85
CA PHE A 114 -8.04 -6.87 5.29
C PHE A 114 -8.72 -8.01 6.05
N PRO A 115 -7.99 -9.07 6.42
CA PRO A 115 -8.57 -10.27 7.04
C PRO A 115 -9.15 -10.06 8.44
N THR A 116 -8.74 -9.01 9.15
CA THR A 116 -9.22 -8.70 10.52
C THR A 116 -10.18 -7.51 10.57
N ALA A 117 -10.60 -6.98 9.40
CA ALA A 117 -11.58 -5.90 9.34
C ALA A 117 -12.92 -6.37 9.94
N ASN A 118 -13.51 -5.56 10.82
CA ASN A 118 -14.75 -5.91 11.52
C ASN A 118 -16.00 -5.52 10.70
N MET A 119 -16.17 -6.15 9.54
CA MET A 119 -17.31 -5.91 8.64
C MET A 119 -17.74 -7.18 7.92
N SER A 120 -18.99 -7.24 7.44
CA SER A 120 -19.42 -8.30 6.55
C SER A 120 -18.71 -8.19 5.21
N PHE A 121 -17.86 -9.16 4.88
CA PHE A 121 -17.04 -9.13 3.65
C PHE A 121 -17.87 -9.20 2.36
N SER A 122 -19.09 -9.75 2.43
CA SER A 122 -20.03 -9.81 1.31
C SER A 122 -20.73 -8.47 1.02
N SER A 123 -20.50 -7.43 1.82
CA SER A 123 -21.09 -6.11 1.61
C SER A 123 -20.47 -5.32 0.45
N VAL A 124 -19.29 -5.72 -0.04
CA VAL A 124 -18.66 -5.02 -1.16
C VAL A 124 -19.35 -5.36 -2.50
N PRO A 125 -19.64 -4.38 -3.37
CA PRO A 125 -20.36 -4.64 -4.63
C PRO A 125 -19.70 -5.65 -5.57
N TRP A 126 -18.39 -5.85 -5.44
CA TRP A 126 -17.59 -6.75 -6.26
C TRP A 126 -17.30 -8.11 -5.59
N TYR A 127 -18.04 -8.48 -4.53
CA TYR A 127 -17.76 -9.70 -3.75
C TYR A 127 -17.69 -10.98 -4.62
N ASN A 128 -18.61 -11.12 -5.57
CA ASN A 128 -18.67 -12.29 -6.46
C ASN A 128 -17.51 -12.34 -7.47
N GLU A 129 -16.79 -11.23 -7.67
CA GLU A 129 -15.61 -11.14 -8.53
C GLU A 129 -14.30 -11.36 -7.77
N LEU A 130 -14.35 -11.53 -6.45
CA LEU A 130 -13.16 -11.73 -5.61
C LEU A 130 -12.60 -13.15 -5.77
N SER A 131 -11.28 -13.24 -5.75
CA SER A 131 -10.56 -14.48 -5.57
C SER A 131 -10.86 -15.13 -4.21
N GLU A 132 -10.52 -16.41 -4.07
CA GLU A 132 -10.62 -17.13 -2.78
C GLU A 132 -9.75 -16.49 -1.68
N CYS A 133 -8.70 -15.77 -2.05
CA CYS A 133 -7.95 -14.95 -1.10
C CYS A 133 -8.75 -13.70 -0.70
N GLY A 134 -9.32 -12.98 -1.67
CA GLY A 134 -10.09 -11.77 -1.42
C GLY A 134 -11.33 -12.00 -0.55
N LYS A 135 -11.96 -13.18 -0.64
CA LYS A 135 -13.13 -13.53 0.18
C LYS A 135 -12.80 -13.77 1.67
N LYS A 136 -11.53 -13.86 2.06
CA LYS A 136 -11.10 -14.08 3.46
C LYS A 136 -11.06 -12.81 4.31
N GLY A 137 -11.44 -11.66 3.75
CA GLY A 137 -11.43 -10.37 4.44
C GLY A 137 -12.20 -9.31 3.68
N LEU A 138 -12.26 -8.10 4.24
CA LEU A 138 -12.71 -6.94 3.47
C LEU A 138 -11.69 -6.70 2.37
N SER A 139 -12.12 -6.72 1.11
CA SER A 139 -11.19 -6.67 -0.02
C SER A 139 -11.52 -5.58 -1.01
N VAL A 140 -10.48 -4.94 -1.51
CA VAL A 140 -10.55 -3.92 -2.56
C VAL A 140 -9.91 -4.48 -3.82
N LYS A 141 -10.70 -4.55 -4.90
CA LYS A 141 -10.22 -4.98 -6.22
C LYS A 141 -9.35 -3.86 -6.82
N PRO A 142 -8.15 -4.15 -7.34
CA PRO A 142 -7.31 -3.15 -7.99
C PRO A 142 -8.01 -2.62 -9.25
N ARG A 143 -8.28 -1.31 -9.25
CA ARG A 143 -8.88 -0.57 -10.37
C ARG A 143 -8.01 0.65 -10.62
N MET A 144 -7.60 0.85 -11.87
CA MET A 144 -6.69 1.95 -12.23
C MET A 144 -7.23 3.30 -11.76
N GLY A 145 -6.35 4.07 -11.13
CA GLY A 145 -6.64 5.43 -10.70
C GLY A 145 -7.37 5.51 -9.36
N ASP A 146 -7.92 4.39 -8.89
CA ASP A 146 -8.43 4.31 -7.53
C ASP A 146 -7.27 4.38 -6.52
N ALA A 147 -7.56 4.99 -5.38
CA ALA A 147 -6.67 5.09 -4.25
C ALA A 147 -7.37 4.53 -3.02
N LEU A 148 -6.67 3.71 -2.26
CA LEU A 148 -7.12 3.13 -1.01
C LEU A 148 -6.40 3.81 0.15
N LEU A 149 -7.15 4.53 0.97
CA LEU A 149 -6.67 5.12 2.22
C LEU A 149 -7.10 4.25 3.40
N PHE A 150 -6.16 3.91 4.27
CA PHE A 150 -6.45 3.26 5.55
C PHE A 150 -5.47 3.73 6.63
N TRP A 151 -5.89 3.58 7.88
CA TRP A 151 -5.17 4.06 9.05
C TRP A 151 -4.53 2.89 9.79
N SER A 152 -3.25 3.04 10.14
CA SER A 152 -2.49 2.09 10.96
C SER A 152 -2.65 2.37 12.46
N MET A 153 -3.24 3.52 12.81
CA MET A 153 -3.46 3.98 14.17
C MET A 153 -4.90 4.46 14.36
N ARG A 154 -5.40 4.33 15.57
CA ARG A 154 -6.69 4.88 16.01
C ARG A 154 -6.56 6.35 16.39
N PRO A 155 -7.68 7.09 16.52
CA PRO A 155 -7.65 8.50 16.93
C PRO A 155 -7.03 8.74 18.33
N ASP A 156 -7.00 7.74 19.19
CA ASP A 156 -6.34 7.78 20.52
C ASP A 156 -4.82 7.48 20.45
N ALA A 157 -4.26 7.46 19.23
CA ALA A 157 -2.86 7.13 18.93
C ALA A 157 -2.43 5.69 19.27
N THR A 158 -3.37 4.79 19.58
CA THR A 158 -3.05 3.37 19.68
C THR A 158 -2.93 2.72 18.31
N LEU A 159 -2.09 1.70 18.16
CA LEU A 159 -1.98 0.92 16.92
C LEU A 159 -3.31 0.21 16.66
N ASP A 160 -3.72 0.11 15.38
CA ASP A 160 -4.97 -0.56 15.03
C ASP A 160 -4.74 -1.97 14.44
N PRO A 161 -5.03 -3.05 15.18
CA PRO A 161 -4.89 -4.42 14.67
C PRO A 161 -5.86 -4.75 13.53
N SER A 162 -6.91 -3.94 13.32
CA SER A 162 -7.83 -4.12 12.19
C SER A 162 -7.22 -3.69 10.84
N SER A 163 -6.08 -2.99 10.88
CA SER A 163 -5.31 -2.54 9.71
C SER A 163 -4.41 -3.62 9.10
N LEU A 164 -4.43 -4.86 9.65
CA LEU A 164 -3.72 -5.99 9.06
C LEU A 164 -4.19 -6.17 7.62
N HIS A 165 -3.26 -6.11 6.67
CA HIS A 165 -3.61 -6.18 5.26
C HIS A 165 -2.56 -6.90 4.44
N GLY A 166 -2.97 -7.43 3.29
CA GLY A 166 -2.09 -8.13 2.36
C GLY A 166 -2.51 -7.91 0.91
N GLY A 167 -1.62 -8.28 -0.01
CA GLY A 167 -1.90 -8.37 -1.44
C GLY A 167 -2.18 -9.81 -1.80
N CYS A 168 -3.40 -10.10 -2.23
CA CYS A 168 -3.75 -11.42 -2.76
C CYS A 168 -2.92 -11.76 -4.01
N PRO A 169 -2.70 -13.06 -4.30
CA PRO A 169 -2.01 -13.47 -5.51
C PRO A 169 -2.64 -12.86 -6.76
N VAL A 170 -1.82 -12.33 -7.66
CA VAL A 170 -2.28 -12.01 -9.01
C VAL A 170 -2.55 -13.34 -9.72
N ILE A 171 -3.78 -13.59 -10.14
CA ILE A 171 -4.13 -14.83 -10.84
C ILE A 171 -3.94 -14.64 -12.34
N ARG A 172 -4.29 -13.46 -12.86
CA ARG A 172 -4.13 -13.14 -14.28
C ARG A 172 -3.80 -11.67 -14.49
N GLY A 173 -2.83 -11.43 -15.36
CA GLY A 173 -2.31 -10.09 -15.67
C GLY A 173 -1.19 -9.68 -14.72
N ASN A 174 -0.99 -8.37 -14.53
CA ASN A 174 0.08 -7.85 -13.67
C ASN A 174 -0.42 -6.68 -12.83
N LYS A 175 0.00 -6.62 -11.55
CA LYS A 175 -0.37 -5.52 -10.64
C LYS A 175 0.78 -4.53 -10.52
N TRP A 176 0.47 -3.26 -10.74
CA TRP A 176 1.31 -2.14 -10.35
C TRP A 176 0.62 -1.35 -9.25
N SER A 177 1.34 -1.05 -8.17
CA SER A 177 0.83 -0.19 -7.11
C SER A 177 1.89 0.80 -6.66
N SER A 178 1.45 1.94 -6.13
CA SER A 178 2.33 2.87 -5.42
C SER A 178 1.81 3.13 -4.01
N THR A 179 2.67 2.92 -3.02
CA THR A 179 2.37 3.15 -1.61
C THR A 179 2.98 4.48 -1.17
N LYS A 180 2.19 5.28 -0.46
CA LYS A 180 2.64 6.46 0.30
C LYS A 180 2.33 6.19 1.78
N TRP A 181 3.38 6.00 2.58
CA TRP A 181 3.28 5.96 4.03
C TRP A 181 3.38 7.37 4.58
N MET A 182 2.53 7.70 5.55
CA MET A 182 2.47 9.00 6.20
C MET A 182 2.67 8.82 7.70
N HIS A 183 3.58 9.61 8.26
CA HIS A 183 3.96 9.55 9.67
C HIS A 183 3.21 10.58 10.52
N VAL A 184 3.21 10.37 11.84
CA VAL A 184 2.65 11.32 12.82
C VAL A 184 3.39 12.66 12.85
N GLY A 185 4.67 12.70 12.45
CA GLY A 185 5.50 13.90 12.37
C GLY A 185 6.28 13.99 11.06
N GLU A 186 7.05 15.07 10.92
CA GLU A 186 7.89 15.34 9.75
C GLU A 186 8.89 14.20 9.50
N TYR A 187 8.87 13.65 8.28
CA TYR A 187 9.77 12.62 7.81
C TYR A 187 10.92 13.24 7.01
N LYS A 188 12.13 13.18 7.56
CA LYS A 188 13.31 13.78 6.95
C LYS A 188 13.92 12.84 5.92
N ILE A 189 14.11 13.36 4.70
CA ILE A 189 14.72 12.65 3.56
C ILE A 189 16.23 12.90 3.55
#